data_AF-A0ABC8T6I0-F1
#
_entry.id   AF-A0ABC8T6I0-F1
#
_cell.length_a   1.000
_cell.length_b   1.000
_cell.length_c   1.000
_cell.angle_alpha   90.00
_cell.angle_beta   90.00
_cell.angle_gamma   90.00
#
_symmetry.space_group_name_H-M   'P 1'
#
loop_
_entity.id
_entity.type
_entity.pdbx_description
1 polymer ?
#
loop_
_entity_poly.entity_id
_entity_poly.type
_entity_poly.pdbx_seq_one_letter_code
_entity_poly.pdbx_strand_id
1 'polypeptide(L)'
;MQKREQGKQVGASGGSATPATKRGRPFGSGSSNAAAASAATAADSVAPPTLLGPSLQVHSSFADQNNKRIVLALQSGLKSELTWALNTLTLLSFKEKDEVRKDATPLAKIPGLLDALLLVIDDWRDIALPKELVKKQRVRLLGANSVVTGFGNEYEVLNSNDVVPRPSLGSDSSVIETPVQKSTTKHHPAAWWFDEDGLFNLDDEGRAEKQQCAVAASNIIRNFSFMPENEVIMAQHRHCLETVFQCIEDYVTEDEELVTNAVETVVNLAPLLDLRIFSSSKPSYINITEKRAVQAIMGILGSAVKAWHCAAAELLGRLIINPDNEPFILPFAPQMYKRLVDLLSLTATDAQAAAVGALYNLAEINMDCRLKLANERWAVDRLLKVIKAPHPVPEICRKAAMILENLVSEPQNRSQLLAYENAFAEILFSDGRYSDTFARILYELTSRPSNKVATARGIWGM
;
A
#
# COMPACT_ATOMS: atom_id res chain seq x y z
N MET A 1 5.44 -13.76 -53.92
CA MET A 1 6.39 -14.68 -54.60
C MET A 1 6.92 -13.93 -55.81
N GLN A 2 8.22 -13.75 -56.10
CA GLN A 2 9.51 -14.26 -55.59
C GLN A 2 10.53 -13.06 -55.57
N LYS A 3 11.54 -12.97 -54.67
CA LYS A 3 12.98 -13.37 -54.82
C LYS A 3 13.64 -12.89 -56.15
N ARG A 4 14.94 -12.57 -56.33
CA ARG A 4 16.23 -12.53 -55.57
C ARG A 4 17.31 -11.87 -56.49
N GLU A 5 18.53 -11.45 -56.13
CA GLU A 5 19.22 -11.05 -54.88
C GLU A 5 20.55 -10.29 -55.19
N GLN A 6 21.17 -9.69 -54.17
CA GLN A 6 22.63 -9.50 -53.91
C GLN A 6 23.70 -9.31 -55.03
N GLY A 7 24.63 -8.39 -54.73
CA GLY A 7 26.04 -8.42 -55.16
C GLY A 7 26.99 -7.86 -54.09
N LYS A 8 27.62 -8.74 -53.28
CA LYS A 8 28.89 -8.49 -52.53
C LYS A 8 30.08 -8.73 -53.51
N GLN A 9 31.36 -8.42 -53.30
CA GLN A 9 32.21 -8.33 -52.09
C GLN A 9 33.64 -7.82 -52.43
N VAL A 10 34.51 -7.60 -51.42
CA VAL A 10 36.01 -7.45 -51.45
C VAL A 10 36.59 -6.13 -52.03
N GLY A 11 37.65 -5.49 -51.50
CA GLY A 11 38.39 -5.65 -50.23
C GLY A 11 39.91 -5.34 -50.30
N ALA A 12 40.47 -4.64 -49.29
CA ALA A 12 41.92 -4.33 -49.05
C ALA A 12 42.65 -3.49 -50.13
N SER A 13 43.78 -2.78 -49.94
CA SER A 13 44.62 -2.29 -48.80
C SER A 13 45.41 -1.06 -49.36
N GLY A 14 45.70 0.05 -48.66
CA GLY A 14 46.73 0.26 -47.63
C GLY A 14 47.95 1.10 -48.15
N GLY A 15 48.32 2.22 -47.50
CA GLY A 15 49.71 2.78 -47.55
C GLY A 15 49.99 4.24 -47.99
N SER A 16 50.20 5.13 -47.00
CA SER A 16 51.37 6.05 -46.86
C SER A 16 51.67 7.28 -47.78
N ALA A 17 51.63 8.48 -47.16
CA ALA A 17 52.69 9.53 -47.09
C ALA A 17 52.81 10.80 -48.03
N THR A 18 52.39 11.95 -47.45
CA THR A 18 53.13 13.25 -47.36
C THR A 18 53.21 14.22 -48.60
N PRO A 19 53.82 15.45 -48.56
CA PRO A 19 53.05 16.73 -48.50
C PRO A 19 53.56 17.88 -49.43
N ALA A 20 52.99 19.12 -49.38
CA ALA A 20 53.73 20.41 -49.47
C ALA A 20 52.90 21.74 -49.51
N THR A 21 53.01 22.54 -48.43
CA THR A 21 53.28 24.01 -48.34
C THR A 21 52.72 25.10 -49.30
N LYS A 22 52.21 26.19 -48.68
CA LYS A 22 52.51 27.66 -48.86
C LYS A 22 51.48 28.47 -48.02
N ARG A 23 51.68 29.67 -47.45
CA ARG A 23 52.78 30.66 -47.31
C ARG A 23 52.38 31.66 -46.18
N GLY A 24 53.32 32.38 -45.53
CA GLY A 24 53.02 33.67 -44.87
C GLY A 24 53.27 33.80 -43.34
N ARG A 25 54.46 34.28 -42.98
CA ARG A 25 54.83 35.00 -41.71
C ARG A 25 54.70 36.54 -41.97
N PRO A 26 54.95 37.53 -41.04
CA PRO A 26 55.86 37.48 -39.87
C PRO A 26 55.63 38.42 -38.63
N PHE A 27 56.54 38.27 -37.64
CA PHE A 27 56.97 39.18 -36.54
C PHE A 27 55.98 39.59 -35.41
N GLY A 28 56.43 39.75 -34.14
CA GLY A 28 57.76 39.45 -33.56
C GLY A 28 57.97 39.98 -32.12
N SER A 29 59.11 39.57 -31.50
CA SER A 29 59.69 40.04 -30.21
C SER A 29 58.95 39.69 -28.89
N GLY A 30 59.60 39.34 -27.76
CA GLY A 30 61.02 39.03 -27.54
C GLY A 30 61.49 39.18 -26.07
N SER A 31 62.34 38.24 -25.59
CA SER A 31 63.15 38.29 -24.34
C SER A 31 62.41 38.24 -22.97
N SER A 32 63.00 37.81 -21.84
CA SER A 32 64.09 36.84 -21.54
C SER A 32 64.28 36.70 -20.01
N ASN A 33 64.37 35.47 -19.47
CA ASN A 33 65.44 34.98 -18.55
C ASN A 33 65.04 33.69 -17.81
N ALA A 34 66.05 32.95 -17.33
CA ALA A 34 65.95 31.58 -16.82
C ALA A 34 66.23 31.49 -15.30
N ALA A 35 65.75 30.42 -14.64
CA ALA A 35 66.63 29.36 -14.08
C ALA A 35 65.88 28.25 -13.30
N ALA A 36 66.36 27.01 -13.50
CA ALA A 36 66.42 25.89 -12.54
C ALA A 36 65.15 25.28 -11.86
N ALA A 37 64.74 24.12 -12.40
CA ALA A 37 64.55 22.83 -11.70
C ALA A 37 63.62 22.67 -10.48
N SER A 38 62.53 21.92 -10.66
CA SER A 38 62.32 20.58 -10.03
C SER A 38 61.03 19.93 -10.54
N ALA A 39 60.78 18.65 -10.18
CA ALA A 39 59.88 17.74 -10.90
C ALA A 39 58.43 17.66 -10.37
N ALA A 40 57.60 16.89 -11.10
CA ALA A 40 56.27 16.35 -10.75
C ALA A 40 55.01 17.24 -11.00
N THR A 41 54.55 17.21 -12.25
CA THR A 41 53.13 17.04 -12.66
C THR A 41 52.02 17.79 -11.90
N ALA A 42 51.67 18.98 -12.41
CA ALA A 42 50.30 19.52 -12.34
C ALA A 42 49.38 18.66 -13.24
N ALA A 43 48.19 18.22 -12.80
CA ALA A 43 46.93 18.96 -12.75
C ALA A 43 46.42 19.42 -14.13
N ASP A 44 45.42 18.70 -14.66
CA ASP A 44 44.48 19.21 -15.67
C ASP A 44 43.10 19.28 -15.02
N SER A 45 42.62 20.50 -14.79
CA SER A 45 41.36 20.79 -14.11
C SER A 45 40.27 21.08 -15.14
N VAL A 46 39.47 20.07 -15.48
CA VAL A 46 38.26 20.26 -16.30
C VAL A 46 37.06 20.39 -15.36
N ALA A 47 36.54 21.62 -15.24
CA ALA A 47 35.34 21.89 -14.44
C ALA A 47 34.09 21.29 -15.13
N PRO A 48 33.19 20.59 -14.41
CA PRO A 48 31.89 20.21 -14.93
C PRO A 48 31.00 21.47 -15.08
N PRO A 49 30.13 21.54 -16.10
CA PRO A 49 29.23 22.66 -16.28
C PRO A 49 28.16 22.69 -15.18
N THR A 50 27.83 23.89 -14.71
CA THR A 50 26.79 24.14 -13.71
C THR A 50 25.40 23.73 -14.21
N LEU A 51 24.89 22.60 -13.72
CA LEU A 51 23.49 22.21 -13.83
C LEU A 51 22.76 22.58 -12.53
N LEU A 52 21.58 23.18 -12.67
CA LEU A 52 20.83 23.80 -11.58
C LEU A 52 20.01 22.75 -10.80
N GLY A 53 20.37 22.52 -9.53
CA GLY A 53 19.65 21.66 -8.60
C GLY A 53 20.58 20.65 -7.90
N PRO A 54 20.32 20.27 -6.63
CA PRO A 54 21.13 19.29 -5.92
C PRO A 54 20.80 17.87 -6.39
N SER A 55 21.46 17.40 -7.46
CA SER A 55 21.44 15.98 -7.83
C SER A 55 22.25 15.17 -6.83
N LEU A 56 21.55 14.52 -5.89
CA LEU A 56 22.12 13.57 -4.93
C LEU A 56 22.50 12.26 -5.64
N GLN A 57 23.64 12.27 -6.34
CA GLN A 57 24.23 11.08 -6.96
C GLN A 57 24.74 10.14 -5.86
N VAL A 58 23.89 9.20 -5.43
CA VAL A 58 24.29 8.10 -4.55
C VAL A 58 25.11 7.10 -5.39
N HIS A 59 26.36 6.85 -5.00
CA HIS A 59 27.23 5.91 -5.71
C HIS A 59 26.62 4.50 -5.70
N SER A 60 26.54 3.83 -6.85
CA SER A 60 25.80 2.56 -7.00
C SER A 60 26.30 1.42 -6.09
N SER A 61 27.56 1.45 -5.66
CA SER A 61 28.13 0.51 -4.68
C SER A 61 27.84 0.85 -3.21
N PHE A 62 27.17 1.97 -2.91
CA PHE A 62 26.95 2.44 -1.55
C PHE A 62 26.13 1.44 -0.73
N ALA A 63 25.04 0.93 -1.31
CA ALA A 63 24.17 -0.07 -0.69
C ALA A 63 24.95 -1.35 -0.36
N ASP A 64 25.77 -1.84 -1.30
CA ASP A 64 26.56 -3.07 -1.13
C ASP A 64 27.62 -2.94 -0.03
N GLN A 65 28.23 -1.76 0.13
CA GLN A 65 29.23 -1.48 1.17
C GLN A 65 28.60 -1.27 2.55
N ASN A 66 27.37 -0.77 2.63
CA ASN A 66 26.72 -0.39 3.89
C ASN A 66 25.61 -1.34 4.34
N ASN A 67 25.25 -2.38 3.57
CA ASN A 67 24.12 -3.28 3.81
C ASN A 67 24.00 -3.76 5.27
N LYS A 68 25.08 -4.29 5.87
CA LYS A 68 25.11 -4.73 7.27
C LYS A 68 24.91 -3.58 8.25
N ARG A 69 25.51 -2.42 8.00
CA ARG A 69 25.37 -1.24 8.87
C ARG A 69 23.93 -0.74 8.84
N ILE A 70 23.29 -0.69 7.67
CA ILE A 70 21.89 -0.26 7.52
C ILE A 70 20.97 -1.14 8.37
N VAL A 71 21.06 -2.46 8.24
CA VAL A 71 20.24 -3.41 9.01
C VAL A 71 20.51 -3.29 10.52
N LEU A 72 21.78 -3.27 10.94
CA LEU A 72 22.14 -3.12 12.36
C LEU A 72 21.73 -1.78 12.94
N ALA A 73 21.77 -0.69 12.15
CA ALA A 73 21.36 0.64 12.56
C ALA A 73 19.84 0.71 12.82
N LEU A 74 19.02 0.13 11.94
CA LEU A 74 17.57 -0.03 12.16
C LEU A 74 17.28 -0.83 13.45
N GLN A 75 18.02 -1.92 13.68
CA GLN A 75 17.86 -2.81 14.84
C GLN A 75 18.51 -2.30 16.14
N SER A 76 19.29 -1.21 16.09
CA SER A 76 20.15 -0.79 17.21
C SER A 76 19.40 -0.15 18.39
N GLY A 77 18.19 0.36 18.15
CA GLY A 77 17.48 1.25 19.08
C GLY A 77 18.14 2.64 19.27
N LEU A 78 19.27 2.92 18.60
CA LEU A 78 19.97 4.20 18.69
C LEU A 78 19.36 5.21 17.73
N LYS A 79 18.70 6.24 18.27
CA LYS A 79 18.03 7.30 17.51
C LYS A 79 18.86 7.86 16.34
N SER A 80 20.15 8.13 16.55
CA SER A 80 21.03 8.68 15.50
C SER A 80 21.30 7.70 14.35
N GLU A 81 21.54 6.43 14.65
CA GLU A 81 21.79 5.40 13.62
C GLU A 81 20.48 5.02 12.92
N LEU A 82 19.36 4.91 13.64
CA LEU A 82 18.02 4.72 13.07
C LEU A 82 17.67 5.86 12.10
N THR A 83 17.85 7.12 12.51
CA THR A 83 17.63 8.30 11.65
C THR A 83 18.54 8.28 10.42
N TRP A 84 19.82 7.95 10.60
CA TRP A 84 20.76 7.80 9.49
C TRP A 84 20.33 6.70 8.51
N ALA A 85 19.90 5.54 9.00
CA ALA A 85 19.47 4.42 8.18
C ALA A 85 18.18 4.73 7.42
N LEU A 86 17.18 5.33 8.08
CA LEU A 86 15.93 5.75 7.44
C LEU A 86 16.18 6.79 6.35
N ASN A 87 16.94 7.86 6.62
CA ASN A 87 17.29 8.86 5.60
C ASN A 87 18.07 8.25 4.42
N THR A 88 19.02 7.35 4.71
CA THR A 88 19.78 6.60 3.70
C THR A 88 18.86 5.76 2.82
N LEU A 89 17.92 5.04 3.43
CA LEU A 89 16.97 4.20 2.73
C LEU A 89 15.91 5.01 1.98
N THR A 90 15.49 6.17 2.47
CA THR A 90 14.62 7.08 1.72
C THR A 90 15.28 7.47 0.39
N LEU A 91 16.56 7.86 0.41
CA LEU A 91 17.33 8.14 -0.80
C LEU A 91 17.47 6.92 -1.73
N LEU A 92 17.80 5.74 -1.18
CA LEU A 92 17.94 4.49 -1.95
C LEU A 92 16.59 3.93 -2.48
N SER A 93 15.47 4.31 -1.85
CA SER A 93 14.11 3.93 -2.25
C SER A 93 13.51 4.90 -3.27
N PHE A 94 14.04 6.13 -3.36
CA PHE A 94 13.57 7.12 -4.31
C PHE A 94 14.10 6.82 -5.70
N LYS A 95 13.25 7.04 -6.72
CA LYS A 95 13.60 6.83 -8.11
C LYS A 95 13.29 8.09 -8.91
N GLU A 96 14.33 8.74 -9.44
CA GLU A 96 14.15 9.81 -10.41
C GLU A 96 13.58 9.25 -11.74
N LYS A 97 12.70 10.01 -12.38
CA LYS A 97 11.71 9.50 -13.33
C LYS A 97 12.32 8.86 -14.59
N ASP A 98 13.56 9.22 -14.93
CA ASP A 98 14.18 8.91 -16.22
C ASP A 98 15.30 7.85 -16.14
N GLU A 99 15.77 7.43 -14.96
CA GLU A 99 16.80 6.39 -14.86
C GLU A 99 16.22 4.96 -14.95
N VAL A 100 16.50 4.32 -16.09
CA VAL A 100 15.97 3.02 -16.45
C VAL A 100 16.77 1.88 -15.80
N ARG A 101 16.18 1.33 -14.72
CA ARG A 101 16.35 -0.07 -14.25
C ARG A 101 17.73 -0.53 -13.74
N LYS A 102 18.76 0.29 -13.63
CA LYS A 102 20.10 -0.18 -13.18
C LYS A 102 20.45 0.08 -11.73
N ASP A 103 19.90 1.12 -11.12
CA ASP A 103 20.34 1.61 -9.80
C ASP A 103 19.27 1.49 -8.70
N ALA A 104 18.13 0.84 -9.00
CA ALA A 104 17.19 0.42 -7.98
C ALA A 104 17.88 -0.53 -6.98
N THR A 105 17.67 -0.31 -5.68
CA THR A 105 18.21 -1.19 -4.63
C THR A 105 17.26 -2.37 -4.42
N PRO A 106 17.58 -3.59 -4.92
CA PRO A 106 16.72 -4.75 -4.71
C PRO A 106 16.86 -5.21 -3.26
N LEU A 107 15.77 -5.61 -2.63
CA LEU A 107 15.75 -6.19 -1.28
C LEU A 107 16.73 -7.38 -1.17
N ALA A 108 16.91 -8.13 -2.25
CA ALA A 108 17.88 -9.23 -2.34
C ALA A 108 19.35 -8.80 -2.08
N LYS A 109 19.74 -7.53 -2.29
CA LYS A 109 21.10 -7.03 -1.99
C LYS A 109 21.32 -6.73 -0.51
N ILE A 110 20.26 -6.56 0.29
CA ILE A 110 20.33 -6.22 1.72
C ILE A 110 19.49 -7.25 2.52
N PRO A 111 20.04 -8.46 2.79
CA PRO A 111 19.32 -9.49 3.54
C PRO A 111 18.87 -9.00 4.92
N GLY A 112 17.61 -9.28 5.27
CA GLY A 112 16.99 -8.86 6.53
C GLY A 112 16.54 -7.39 6.58
N LEU A 113 16.67 -6.62 5.49
CA LEU A 113 16.21 -5.22 5.44
C LEU A 113 14.70 -5.10 5.64
N LEU A 114 13.91 -5.98 5.01
CA LEU A 114 12.45 -5.94 5.12
C LEU A 114 12.02 -6.22 6.57
N ASP A 115 12.55 -7.25 7.21
CA ASP A 115 12.30 -7.55 8.63
C ASP A 115 12.72 -6.40 9.55
N ALA A 116 13.87 -5.77 9.29
CA ALA A 116 14.35 -4.63 10.08
C ALA A 116 13.49 -3.37 9.92
N LEU A 117 12.88 -3.15 8.74
CA LEU A 117 11.92 -2.06 8.52
C LEU A 117 10.56 -2.34 9.17
N LEU A 118 10.09 -3.59 9.11
CA LEU A 118 8.84 -4.01 9.77
C LEU A 118 8.96 -3.85 11.28
N LEU A 119 10.10 -4.26 11.87
CA LEU A 119 10.37 -4.09 13.30
C LEU A 119 10.22 -2.62 13.78
N VAL A 120 10.60 -1.63 12.95
CA VAL A 120 10.42 -0.19 13.30
C VAL A 120 8.93 0.20 13.36
N ILE A 121 8.08 -0.44 12.56
CA ILE A 121 6.62 -0.24 12.58
C ILE A 121 6.00 -0.99 13.76
N ASP A 122 6.46 -2.21 14.05
CA ASP A 122 6.03 -3.00 15.22
C ASP A 122 6.35 -2.28 16.55
N ASP A 123 7.55 -1.71 16.64
CA ASP A 123 8.02 -0.90 17.78
C ASP A 123 7.17 0.36 18.04
N TRP A 124 6.48 0.86 17.02
CA TRP A 124 5.49 1.93 17.11
C TRP A 124 4.12 1.35 17.51
N ARG A 125 3.67 0.29 16.84
CA ARG A 125 2.41 -0.44 17.13
C ARG A 125 2.26 -0.80 18.60
N ASP A 126 3.33 -1.31 19.22
CA ASP A 126 3.36 -1.73 20.63
C ASP A 126 3.10 -0.58 21.63
N ILE A 127 3.28 0.68 21.22
CA ILE A 127 3.07 1.87 22.07
C ILE A 127 1.95 2.80 21.60
N ALA A 128 1.51 2.68 20.34
CA ALA A 128 0.55 3.60 19.70
C ALA A 128 -0.84 3.57 20.36
N LEU A 129 -1.28 2.40 20.82
CA LEU A 129 -2.61 2.22 21.40
C LEU A 129 -2.75 2.91 22.78
N PRO A 130 -3.75 3.78 23.00
CA PRO A 130 -4.08 4.30 24.32
C PRO A 130 -4.40 3.16 25.30
N LYS A 131 -3.64 3.07 26.40
CA LYS A 131 -3.76 1.99 27.39
C LYS A 131 -5.14 1.89 28.05
N GLU A 132 -5.97 2.93 27.96
CA GLU A 132 -7.35 2.95 28.45
C GLU A 132 -8.22 1.86 27.81
N LEU A 133 -8.00 1.54 26.52
CA LEU A 133 -8.66 0.43 25.82
C LEU A 133 -8.00 -0.93 26.11
N VAL A 134 -6.73 -0.94 26.53
CA VAL A 134 -5.93 -2.16 26.78
C VAL A 134 -6.01 -2.58 28.25
N LYS A 135 -7.23 -2.65 28.81
CA LYS A 135 -7.45 -3.15 30.18
C LYS A 135 -7.39 -4.69 30.27
N LYS A 136 -6.33 -5.29 29.73
CA LYS A 136 -5.83 -6.60 30.18
C LYS A 136 -4.72 -6.34 31.18
N GLN A 137 -5.06 -6.47 32.46
CA GLN A 137 -4.13 -6.42 33.57
C GLN A 137 -3.08 -7.53 33.42
N ARG A 138 -1.92 -7.23 32.80
CA ARG A 138 -0.72 -8.05 32.89
C ARG A 138 -0.24 -7.97 34.34
N VAL A 139 -0.74 -8.87 35.18
CA VAL A 139 -0.22 -9.09 36.53
C VAL A 139 1.23 -9.54 36.40
N ARG A 140 2.18 -8.60 36.55
CA ARG A 140 3.60 -8.92 36.70
C ARG A 140 3.76 -9.60 38.06
N LEU A 141 3.71 -10.93 38.10
CA LEU A 141 4.16 -11.73 39.25
C LEU A 141 5.70 -11.71 39.33
N LEU A 142 6.27 -10.54 39.58
CA LEU A 142 7.66 -10.37 39.99
C LEU A 142 7.67 -10.10 41.50
N GLY A 143 8.30 -10.99 42.27
CA GLY A 143 8.45 -10.86 43.73
C GLY A 143 7.42 -11.59 44.60
N ALA A 144 6.40 -12.25 44.03
CA ALA A 144 5.32 -12.91 44.79
C ALA A 144 5.79 -13.99 45.81
N ASN A 145 7.03 -14.49 45.67
CA ASN A 145 7.64 -15.47 46.57
C ASN A 145 8.93 -14.93 47.26
N SER A 146 9.19 -13.62 47.23
CA SER A 146 10.35 -13.01 47.91
C SER A 146 9.92 -12.32 49.20
N VAL A 147 10.48 -12.76 50.34
CA VAL A 147 10.23 -12.17 51.67
C VAL A 147 11.02 -10.87 51.87
N VAL A 148 11.87 -10.47 50.92
CA VAL A 148 12.66 -9.24 50.98
C VAL A 148 12.31 -8.33 49.80
N THR A 149 11.68 -7.20 50.10
CA THR A 149 11.66 -6.01 49.23
C THR A 149 12.79 -5.09 49.70
N GLY A 150 13.52 -4.49 48.75
CA GLY A 150 14.76 -3.72 49.02
C GLY A 150 14.58 -2.36 49.69
N PHE A 151 13.47 -2.13 50.40
CA PHE A 151 13.21 -0.93 51.20
C PHE A 151 12.76 -1.39 52.59
N GLY A 152 13.61 -1.17 53.59
CA GLY A 152 13.38 -1.64 54.94
C GLY A 152 12.18 -0.94 55.59
N ASN A 153 11.11 -1.69 55.82
CA ASN A 153 10.18 -1.51 56.93
C ASN A 153 9.47 -2.85 57.16
N GLU A 154 9.71 -3.43 58.33
CA GLU A 154 9.08 -4.67 58.76
C GLU A 154 7.61 -4.41 59.12
N TYR A 155 6.69 -5.14 58.49
CA TYR A 155 5.29 -5.22 58.93
C TYR A 155 4.97 -6.69 59.25
N GLU A 156 4.56 -6.93 60.49
CA GLU A 156 4.29 -8.28 61.00
C GLU A 156 3.15 -8.96 60.23
N VAL A 157 3.38 -10.22 59.86
CA VAL A 157 2.39 -11.05 59.17
C VAL A 157 1.39 -11.60 60.18
N LEU A 158 0.19 -10.99 60.24
CA LEU A 158 -0.97 -11.65 60.84
C LEU A 158 -1.68 -12.51 59.78
N ASN A 159 -1.27 -13.78 59.74
CA ASN A 159 -1.98 -14.84 59.02
C ASN A 159 -3.29 -15.19 59.73
N SER A 160 -4.42 -15.15 59.01
CA SER A 160 -5.61 -15.95 59.36
C SER A 160 -6.45 -16.26 58.13
N ASN A 161 -6.32 -17.47 57.60
CA ASN A 161 -7.44 -18.12 56.92
C ASN A 161 -8.53 -18.35 57.96
N ASP A 162 -9.80 -18.02 57.70
CA ASP A 162 -10.77 -19.01 57.20
C ASP A 162 -12.23 -18.47 57.12
N VAL A 163 -13.05 -19.17 56.34
CA VAL A 163 -14.53 -19.29 56.42
C VAL A 163 -15.42 -18.03 56.36
N VAL A 164 -16.29 -18.02 55.33
CA VAL A 164 -17.51 -17.19 55.20
C VAL A 164 -18.61 -17.69 56.16
N PRO A 165 -19.28 -16.80 56.90
CA PRO A 165 -20.75 -16.71 56.73
C PRO A 165 -21.33 -15.29 56.79
N ARG A 166 -22.24 -14.96 55.86
CA ARG A 166 -23.37 -14.05 56.11
C ARG A 166 -24.33 -14.74 57.12
N PRO A 167 -25.08 -14.03 58.00
CA PRO A 167 -26.11 -13.12 57.51
C PRO A 167 -26.58 -11.94 58.41
N SER A 168 -27.46 -11.12 57.81
CA SER A 168 -28.70 -10.50 58.36
C SER A 168 -28.70 -9.39 59.43
N LEU A 169 -29.41 -8.32 59.04
CA LEU A 169 -30.45 -7.54 59.76
C LEU A 169 -30.12 -6.52 60.86
N GLY A 170 -30.76 -5.36 60.68
CA GLY A 170 -31.17 -4.40 61.72
C GLY A 170 -30.19 -3.22 61.92
N SER A 171 -30.61 -1.98 62.13
CA SER A 171 -31.84 -1.23 61.87
C SER A 171 -31.52 0.22 62.29
N ASP A 172 -32.28 1.20 61.79
CA ASP A 172 -32.52 2.53 62.38
C ASP A 172 -31.32 3.51 62.43
N SER A 173 -31.37 4.62 61.67
CA SER A 173 -31.93 5.94 62.03
C SER A 173 -31.07 6.71 63.07
N SER A 174 -30.74 7.99 62.90
CA SER A 174 -31.57 9.08 62.36
C SER A 174 -30.77 10.36 62.05
N VAL A 175 -31.27 11.11 61.04
CA VAL A 175 -31.54 12.57 61.04
C VAL A 175 -30.38 13.61 61.12
N ILE A 176 -30.20 14.28 59.96
CA ILE A 176 -30.07 15.74 59.71
C ILE A 176 -29.11 16.58 60.58
N GLU A 177 -28.09 17.18 59.95
CA GLU A 177 -27.92 18.65 59.91
C GLU A 177 -26.96 19.13 58.79
N THR A 178 -27.37 20.19 58.10
CA THR A 178 -26.54 21.11 57.28
C THR A 178 -27.02 22.53 57.60
N PRO A 179 -26.29 23.63 57.30
CA PRO A 179 -25.06 23.74 56.49
C PRO A 179 -23.94 24.57 57.18
N VAL A 180 -22.83 24.80 56.48
CA VAL A 180 -22.21 26.14 56.26
C VAL A 180 -20.98 25.97 55.36
N GLN A 181 -20.92 26.76 54.28
CA GLN A 181 -19.73 26.85 53.42
C GLN A 181 -18.60 27.61 54.15
N LYS A 182 -17.37 27.11 54.04
CA LYS A 182 -16.19 27.98 53.97
C LYS A 182 -15.15 27.38 53.02
N SER A 183 -14.68 28.22 52.11
CA SER A 183 -13.77 27.88 51.03
C SER A 183 -12.34 27.67 51.53
N THR A 184 -11.82 26.45 51.38
CA THR A 184 -10.38 26.20 51.20
C THR A 184 -10.21 25.15 50.11
N THR A 185 -9.42 25.50 49.09
CA THR A 185 -9.07 24.64 47.97
C THR A 185 -8.22 23.46 48.43
N LYS A 186 -8.86 22.34 48.75
CA LYS A 186 -8.16 21.05 48.86
C LYS A 186 -7.77 20.59 47.47
N HIS A 187 -6.49 20.76 47.11
CA HIS A 187 -5.92 20.02 45.98
C HIS A 187 -6.17 18.52 46.21
N HIS A 188 -6.87 17.88 45.28
CA HIS A 188 -7.06 16.44 45.31
C HIS A 188 -5.70 15.75 45.12
N PRO A 189 -5.29 14.80 46.00
CA PRO A 189 -4.07 14.01 45.80
C PRO A 189 -4.09 13.12 44.55
N ALA A 190 -5.21 13.08 43.83
CA ALA A 190 -5.40 12.24 42.64
C ALA A 190 -4.60 12.71 41.41
N ALA A 191 -4.15 13.97 41.35
CA ALA A 191 -3.38 14.46 40.20
C ALA A 191 -1.97 13.83 40.12
N TRP A 192 -1.31 13.62 41.26
CA TRP A 192 0.07 13.10 41.31
C TRP A 192 0.17 11.69 40.69
N TRP A 193 -0.87 10.86 40.84
CA TRP A 193 -0.88 9.48 40.33
C TRP A 193 -1.04 9.36 38.80
N PHE A 194 -1.31 10.46 38.09
CA PHE A 194 -1.34 10.49 36.62
C PHE A 194 -0.08 11.13 36.00
N ASP A 195 0.68 11.94 36.76
CA ASP A 195 1.94 12.53 36.27
C ASP A 195 3.13 11.55 36.29
N GLU A 196 3.02 10.37 36.94
CA GLU A 196 4.10 9.36 36.93
C GLU A 196 4.17 8.52 35.63
N ASP A 197 3.34 8.79 34.62
CA ASP A 197 3.43 8.10 33.33
C ASP A 197 4.77 8.37 32.60
N GLY A 198 5.54 9.39 32.97
CA GLY A 198 6.82 9.74 32.32
C GLY A 198 8.08 8.97 32.77
N LEU A 199 8.05 8.17 33.85
CA LEU A 199 9.29 7.58 34.39
C LEU A 199 9.75 6.30 33.67
N PHE A 200 8.81 5.57 33.05
CA PHE A 200 9.07 4.31 32.33
C PHE A 200 8.30 4.16 31.01
N ASN A 201 7.49 5.15 30.62
CA ASN A 201 6.96 5.25 29.26
C ASN A 201 7.68 6.37 28.52
N LEU A 202 7.57 6.38 27.19
CA LEU A 202 7.98 7.54 26.39
C LEU A 202 7.06 8.73 26.69
N ASP A 203 7.65 9.90 26.76
CA ASP A 203 6.95 11.18 26.71
C ASP A 203 6.31 11.40 25.32
N ASP A 204 5.48 12.43 25.20
CA ASP A 204 4.78 12.72 23.95
C ASP A 204 5.75 13.04 22.80
N GLU A 205 6.90 13.62 23.09
CA GLU A 205 7.97 13.85 22.11
C GLU A 205 8.59 12.52 21.64
N GLY A 206 9.03 11.64 22.55
CA GLY A 206 9.56 10.32 22.21
C GLY A 206 8.54 9.42 21.51
N ARG A 207 7.25 9.59 21.79
CA ARG A 207 6.14 8.98 21.03
C ARG A 207 6.08 9.52 19.61
N ALA A 208 6.05 10.85 19.43
CA ALA A 208 5.98 11.48 18.12
C ALA A 208 7.20 11.14 17.24
N GLU A 209 8.39 11.06 17.83
CA GLU A 209 9.60 10.63 17.13
C GLU A 209 9.50 9.17 16.64
N LYS A 210 8.98 8.24 17.46
CA LYS A 210 8.74 6.86 17.01
C LYS A 210 7.66 6.77 15.91
N GLN A 211 6.60 7.59 15.99
CA GLN A 211 5.60 7.69 14.92
C GLN A 211 6.24 8.13 13.60
N GLN A 212 7.09 9.17 13.62
CA GLN A 212 7.83 9.63 12.44
C GLN A 212 8.76 8.54 11.89
N CYS A 213 9.43 7.77 12.74
CA CYS A 213 10.26 6.64 12.31
C CYS A 213 9.43 5.54 11.62
N ALA A 214 8.25 5.20 12.15
CA ALA A 214 7.34 4.24 11.54
C ALA A 214 6.76 4.75 10.21
N VAL A 215 6.37 6.03 10.13
CA VAL A 215 5.94 6.68 8.88
C VAL A 215 7.06 6.63 7.84
N ALA A 216 8.30 6.96 8.21
CA ALA A 216 9.45 6.85 7.30
C ALA A 216 9.71 5.41 6.84
N ALA A 217 9.65 4.42 7.74
CA ALA A 217 9.78 3.00 7.40
C ALA A 217 8.67 2.54 6.44
N SER A 218 7.42 2.94 6.69
CA SER A 218 6.28 2.62 5.82
C SER A 218 6.41 3.24 4.42
N ASN A 219 6.92 4.48 4.32
CA ASN A 219 7.23 5.14 3.05
C ASN A 219 8.30 4.39 2.26
N ILE A 220 9.35 3.89 2.93
CA ILE A 220 10.41 3.08 2.30
C ILE A 220 9.85 1.75 1.78
N ILE A 221 9.05 1.05 2.59
CA ILE A 221 8.35 -0.20 2.19
C ILE A 221 7.45 0.08 0.98
N ARG A 222 6.63 1.13 1.04
CA ARG A 222 5.77 1.58 -0.06
C ARG A 222 6.57 1.83 -1.32
N ASN A 223 7.68 2.56 -1.26
CA ASN A 223 8.56 2.81 -2.41
C ASN A 223 9.20 1.52 -2.96
N PHE A 224 9.64 0.60 -2.09
CA PHE A 224 10.16 -0.69 -2.54
C PHE A 224 9.11 -1.53 -3.26
N SER A 225 7.81 -1.41 -2.93
CA SER A 225 6.75 -2.09 -3.69
C SER A 225 6.63 -1.64 -5.15
N PHE A 226 7.15 -0.47 -5.51
CA PHE A 226 7.21 0.04 -6.90
C PHE A 226 8.50 -0.33 -7.64
N MET A 227 9.46 -0.99 -6.98
CA MET A 227 10.68 -1.47 -7.62
C MET A 227 10.48 -2.88 -8.17
N PRO A 228 10.81 -3.14 -9.45
CA PRO A 228 10.81 -4.50 -10.00
C PRO A 228 11.67 -5.46 -9.17
N GLU A 229 11.27 -6.72 -9.13
CA GLU A 229 11.83 -7.83 -8.32
C GLU A 229 11.47 -7.74 -6.83
N ASN A 230 11.31 -6.55 -6.24
CA ASN A 230 10.93 -6.40 -4.84
C ASN A 230 9.46 -6.78 -4.59
N GLU A 231 8.56 -6.52 -5.55
CA GLU A 231 7.14 -6.85 -5.41
C GLU A 231 6.90 -8.35 -5.21
N VAL A 232 7.73 -9.21 -5.81
CA VAL A 232 7.66 -10.67 -5.66
C VAL A 232 8.08 -11.09 -4.24
N ILE A 233 9.17 -10.51 -3.74
CA ILE A 233 9.69 -10.80 -2.39
C ILE A 233 8.66 -10.36 -1.34
N MET A 234 8.12 -9.14 -1.49
CA MET A 234 7.17 -8.56 -0.54
C MET A 234 5.82 -9.27 -0.54
N ALA A 235 5.27 -9.64 -1.71
CA ALA A 235 4.02 -10.39 -1.81
C ALA A 235 4.12 -11.83 -1.24
N GLN A 236 5.33 -12.37 -1.12
CA GLN A 236 5.58 -13.67 -0.46
C GLN A 236 5.95 -13.52 1.03
N HIS A 237 6.12 -12.29 1.53
CA HIS A 237 6.55 -12.02 2.89
C HIS A 237 5.36 -11.89 3.84
N ARG A 238 4.96 -12.99 4.49
CA ARG A 238 3.79 -13.04 5.39
C ARG A 238 3.76 -11.88 6.40
N HIS A 239 4.90 -11.59 7.06
CA HIS A 239 4.97 -10.50 8.04
C HIS A 239 4.75 -9.11 7.42
N CYS A 240 5.22 -8.88 6.18
CA CYS A 240 5.02 -7.60 5.48
C CYS A 240 3.53 -7.37 5.20
N LEU A 241 2.84 -8.41 4.74
CA LEU A 241 1.41 -8.35 4.45
C LEU A 241 0.58 -8.28 5.74
N GLU A 242 0.96 -9.01 6.78
CA GLU A 242 0.35 -8.91 8.11
C GLU A 242 0.38 -7.47 8.65
N THR A 243 1.54 -6.81 8.59
CA THR A 243 1.72 -5.41 9.04
C THR A 243 0.89 -4.44 8.20
N VAL A 244 0.97 -4.57 6.87
CA VAL A 244 0.21 -3.73 5.93
C VAL A 244 -1.30 -3.88 6.11
N PHE A 245 -1.81 -5.11 6.23
CA PHE A 245 -3.24 -5.34 6.47
C PHE A 245 -3.70 -4.89 7.86
N GLN A 246 -2.82 -4.90 8.87
CA GLN A 246 -3.15 -4.32 10.17
C GLN A 246 -3.33 -2.79 10.08
N CYS A 247 -2.45 -2.07 9.37
CA CYS A 247 -2.64 -0.63 9.11
C CYS A 247 -3.94 -0.32 8.37
N ILE A 248 -4.36 -1.19 7.44
CA ILE A 248 -5.62 -1.08 6.68
C ILE A 248 -6.83 -1.39 7.57
N GLU A 249 -6.72 -2.31 8.52
CA GLU A 249 -7.80 -2.66 9.46
C GLU A 249 -8.03 -1.57 10.52
N ASP A 250 -6.94 -1.00 11.04
CA ASP A 250 -6.95 0.00 12.12
C ASP A 250 -7.18 1.46 11.60
N TYR A 251 -7.57 1.63 10.33
CA TYR A 251 -7.62 2.91 9.59
C TYR A 251 -8.44 4.07 10.20
N VAL A 252 -9.25 3.79 11.23
CA VAL A 252 -10.06 4.78 11.96
C VAL A 252 -9.25 5.43 13.10
N THR A 253 -8.29 4.71 13.66
CA THR A 253 -7.45 5.14 14.79
C THR A 253 -5.99 5.33 14.42
N GLU A 254 -5.59 4.86 13.24
CA GLU A 254 -4.22 4.92 12.75
C GLU A 254 -3.86 6.28 12.16
N ASP A 255 -2.56 6.57 12.12
CA ASP A 255 -1.99 7.70 11.37
C ASP A 255 -2.34 7.64 9.86
N GLU A 256 -2.80 8.75 9.30
CA GLU A 256 -3.27 8.81 7.91
C GLU A 256 -2.17 8.50 6.87
N GLU A 257 -0.91 8.80 7.15
CA GLU A 257 0.22 8.49 6.27
C GLU A 257 0.58 6.99 6.36
N LEU A 258 0.51 6.38 7.55
CA LEU A 258 0.66 4.93 7.71
C LEU A 258 -0.42 4.15 6.95
N VAL A 259 -1.68 4.58 7.02
CA VAL A 259 -2.79 3.99 6.26
C VAL A 259 -2.57 4.18 4.76
N THR A 260 -2.21 5.38 4.32
CA THR A 260 -1.99 5.69 2.89
C THR A 260 -0.86 4.82 2.33
N ASN A 261 0.28 4.74 3.02
CA ASN A 261 1.40 3.91 2.61
C ASN A 261 1.07 2.42 2.57
N ALA A 262 0.31 1.91 3.55
CA ALA A 262 -0.15 0.52 3.56
C ALA A 262 -1.09 0.21 2.38
N VAL A 263 -2.08 1.07 2.14
CA VAL A 263 -3.04 0.94 1.02
C VAL A 263 -2.33 0.98 -0.33
N GLU A 264 -1.39 1.92 -0.54
CA GLU A 264 -0.63 1.99 -1.79
C GLU A 264 0.32 0.79 -1.98
N THR A 265 0.98 0.34 -0.91
CA THR A 265 1.80 -0.88 -0.91
C THR A 265 0.97 -2.07 -1.39
N VAL A 266 -0.17 -2.35 -0.76
CA VAL A 266 -0.95 -3.55 -1.09
C VAL A 266 -1.59 -3.47 -2.48
N VAL A 267 -2.00 -2.29 -2.96
CA VAL A 267 -2.49 -2.10 -4.34
C VAL A 267 -1.41 -2.51 -5.35
N ASN A 268 -0.15 -2.19 -5.07
CA ASN A 268 0.95 -2.51 -5.97
C ASN A 268 1.35 -3.99 -5.91
N LEU A 269 1.30 -4.61 -4.72
CA LEU A 269 1.51 -6.06 -4.54
C LEU A 269 0.32 -6.93 -5.01
N ALA A 270 -0.88 -6.36 -5.16
CA ALA A 270 -2.12 -7.09 -5.43
C ALA A 270 -2.09 -8.10 -6.58
N PRO A 271 -1.42 -7.85 -7.73
CA PRO A 271 -1.36 -8.83 -8.83
C PRO A 271 -0.61 -10.14 -8.49
N LEU A 272 0.17 -10.13 -7.40
CA LEU A 272 0.97 -11.26 -6.92
C LEU A 272 0.46 -11.81 -5.57
N LEU A 273 -0.55 -11.18 -4.97
CA LEU A 273 -1.05 -11.54 -3.65
C LEU A 273 -2.02 -12.74 -3.74
N ASP A 274 -1.66 -13.80 -3.02
CA ASP A 274 -2.52 -14.94 -2.69
C ASP A 274 -2.92 -14.83 -1.21
N LEU A 275 -4.22 -14.67 -0.95
CA LEU A 275 -4.75 -14.52 0.41
C LEU A 275 -4.46 -15.74 1.30
N ARG A 276 -4.27 -16.95 0.74
CA ARG A 276 -3.92 -18.17 1.50
C ARG A 276 -2.63 -18.06 2.31
N ILE A 277 -1.80 -17.03 2.07
CA ILE A 277 -0.65 -16.73 2.91
C ILE A 277 -1.03 -16.53 4.38
N PHE A 278 -2.26 -16.06 4.66
CA PHE A 278 -2.79 -15.87 6.02
C PHE A 278 -3.22 -17.18 6.72
N SER A 279 -3.57 -18.24 5.98
CA SER A 279 -3.85 -19.60 6.49
C SER A 279 -2.60 -20.43 6.79
N SER A 280 -1.38 -19.93 6.48
CA SER A 280 -0.16 -20.69 6.70
C SER A 280 0.01 -21.12 8.17
N SER A 281 0.38 -22.38 8.41
CA SER A 281 0.69 -22.93 9.73
C SER A 281 2.02 -22.46 10.32
N LYS A 282 2.77 -21.62 9.59
CA LYS A 282 3.95 -20.92 10.11
C LYS A 282 3.54 -19.93 11.22
N PRO A 283 4.42 -19.64 12.19
CA PRO A 283 4.16 -18.58 13.17
C PRO A 283 3.78 -17.26 12.48
N SER A 284 2.62 -16.71 12.85
CA SER A 284 2.23 -15.34 12.54
C SER A 284 2.84 -14.38 13.55
N TYR A 285 3.21 -13.18 13.09
CA TYR A 285 3.59 -12.09 13.98
C TYR A 285 2.33 -11.32 14.40
N ILE A 286 1.41 -11.10 13.45
CA ILE A 286 0.12 -10.42 13.68
C ILE A 286 -1.03 -11.36 13.27
N ASN A 287 -2.10 -11.41 14.06
CA ASN A 287 -3.21 -12.35 13.86
C ASN A 287 -4.20 -11.93 12.74
N ILE A 288 -3.70 -11.64 11.54
CA ILE A 288 -4.52 -11.42 10.34
C ILE A 288 -4.91 -12.77 9.72
N THR A 289 -6.19 -12.90 9.37
CA THR A 289 -6.75 -14.02 8.61
C THR A 289 -7.30 -13.50 7.27
N GLU A 290 -7.56 -14.36 6.29
CA GLU A 290 -8.12 -13.97 4.99
C GLU A 290 -9.41 -13.18 5.15
N LYS A 291 -10.26 -13.63 6.07
CA LYS A 291 -11.52 -12.96 6.36
C LYS A 291 -11.28 -11.55 6.91
N ARG A 292 -10.33 -11.37 7.83
CA ARG A 292 -9.97 -10.03 8.35
C ARG A 292 -9.34 -9.17 7.26
N ALA A 293 -8.46 -9.73 6.43
CA ALA A 293 -7.84 -9.03 5.31
C ALA A 293 -8.91 -8.47 4.34
N VAL A 294 -9.88 -9.28 3.92
CA VAL A 294 -10.97 -8.81 3.05
C VAL A 294 -11.89 -7.83 3.78
N GLN A 295 -12.17 -8.03 5.08
CA GLN A 295 -12.94 -7.07 5.89
C GLN A 295 -12.25 -5.70 6.01
N ALA A 296 -10.94 -5.66 6.16
CA ALA A 296 -10.16 -4.42 6.20
C ALA A 296 -10.27 -3.65 4.86
N ILE A 297 -10.16 -4.34 3.72
CA ILE A 297 -10.38 -3.74 2.39
C ILE A 297 -11.80 -3.19 2.26
N MET A 298 -12.81 -3.93 2.73
CA MET A 298 -14.20 -3.47 2.73
C MET A 298 -14.42 -2.25 3.65
N GLY A 299 -13.69 -2.14 4.76
CA GLY A 299 -13.63 -0.96 5.61
C GLY A 299 -13.11 0.26 4.87
N ILE A 300 -11.93 0.14 4.24
CA ILE A 300 -11.35 1.22 3.41
C ILE A 300 -12.26 1.59 2.24
N LEU A 301 -12.88 0.62 1.55
CA LEU A 301 -13.84 0.89 0.47
C LEU A 301 -15.03 1.74 0.96
N GLY A 302 -15.42 1.60 2.23
CA GLY A 302 -16.42 2.41 2.93
C GLY A 302 -15.94 3.81 3.35
N SER A 303 -14.64 4.10 3.30
CA SER A 303 -14.06 5.34 3.84
C SER A 303 -14.57 6.62 3.14
N ALA A 304 -14.59 7.71 3.92
CA ALA A 304 -14.81 9.06 3.43
C ALA A 304 -13.60 9.63 2.66
N VAL A 305 -12.39 9.12 2.91
CA VAL A 305 -11.17 9.54 2.23
C VAL A 305 -11.18 9.01 0.80
N LYS A 306 -11.21 9.92 -0.18
CA LYS A 306 -11.35 9.59 -1.60
C LYS A 306 -10.23 8.70 -2.11
N ALA A 307 -8.98 9.06 -1.83
CA ALA A 307 -7.81 8.28 -2.26
C ALA A 307 -7.92 6.82 -1.79
N TRP A 308 -8.27 6.60 -0.53
CA TRP A 308 -8.35 5.26 0.04
C TRP A 308 -9.49 4.43 -0.57
N HIS A 309 -10.70 4.98 -0.74
CA HIS A 309 -11.78 4.18 -1.36
C HIS A 309 -11.57 3.92 -2.85
N CYS A 310 -10.86 4.80 -3.58
CA CYS A 310 -10.41 4.52 -4.95
C CYS A 310 -9.42 3.35 -4.96
N ALA A 311 -8.41 3.42 -4.10
CA ALA A 311 -7.37 2.41 -3.98
C ALA A 311 -7.92 1.05 -3.53
N ALA A 312 -8.88 0.99 -2.60
CA ALA A 312 -9.55 -0.26 -2.23
C ALA A 312 -10.43 -0.83 -3.36
N ALA A 313 -11.09 0.01 -4.17
CA ALA A 313 -11.81 -0.46 -5.35
C ALA A 313 -10.84 -1.07 -6.38
N GLU A 314 -9.69 -0.42 -6.62
CA GLU A 314 -8.64 -0.95 -7.49
C GLU A 314 -8.02 -2.24 -6.91
N LEU A 315 -7.74 -2.30 -5.61
CA LEU A 315 -7.24 -3.47 -4.90
C LEU A 315 -8.16 -4.68 -5.09
N LEU A 316 -9.47 -4.53 -4.84
CA LEU A 316 -10.45 -5.59 -5.08
C LEU A 316 -10.45 -6.04 -6.54
N GLY A 317 -10.41 -5.07 -7.47
CA GLY A 317 -10.33 -5.34 -8.90
C GLY A 317 -9.06 -6.08 -9.32
N ARG A 318 -7.91 -5.83 -8.68
CA ARG A 318 -6.64 -6.53 -8.95
C ARG A 318 -6.61 -7.93 -8.30
N LEU A 319 -7.05 -8.06 -7.05
CA LEU A 319 -7.01 -9.32 -6.30
C LEU A 319 -7.92 -10.40 -6.90
N ILE A 320 -9.07 -10.01 -7.43
CA ILE A 320 -10.06 -10.94 -7.99
C ILE A 320 -9.65 -11.52 -9.36
N ILE A 321 -8.55 -11.03 -9.96
CA ILE A 321 -7.96 -11.63 -11.17
C ILE A 321 -7.30 -12.98 -10.83
N ASN A 322 -6.84 -13.17 -9.60
CA ASN A 322 -6.30 -14.43 -9.13
C ASN A 322 -7.45 -15.35 -8.66
N PRO A 323 -7.73 -16.49 -9.33
CA PRO A 323 -8.84 -17.36 -8.99
C PRO A 323 -8.73 -17.97 -7.59
N ASP A 324 -7.50 -18.12 -7.06
CA ASP A 324 -7.27 -18.60 -5.69
C ASP A 324 -7.82 -17.64 -4.62
N ASN A 325 -8.03 -16.35 -4.96
CA ASN A 325 -8.60 -15.36 -4.05
C ASN A 325 -10.14 -15.34 -4.06
N GLU A 326 -10.80 -15.88 -5.09
CA GLU A 326 -12.26 -15.85 -5.25
C GLU A 326 -13.02 -16.40 -4.03
N PRO A 327 -12.66 -17.56 -3.41
CA PRO A 327 -13.40 -18.12 -2.28
C PRO A 327 -13.44 -17.20 -1.05
N PHE A 328 -12.47 -16.29 -0.92
CA PHE A 328 -12.36 -15.36 0.20
C PHE A 328 -13.07 -14.02 -0.10
N ILE A 329 -13.09 -13.58 -1.36
CA ILE A 329 -13.69 -12.30 -1.78
C ILE A 329 -15.19 -12.44 -2.07
N LEU A 330 -15.63 -13.50 -2.76
CA LEU A 330 -17.03 -13.67 -3.17
C LEU A 330 -18.06 -13.68 -2.02
N PRO A 331 -17.76 -14.16 -0.78
CA PRO A 331 -18.66 -14.00 0.36
C PRO A 331 -19.05 -12.54 0.68
N PHE A 332 -18.23 -11.56 0.27
CA PHE A 332 -18.47 -10.13 0.46
C PHE A 332 -19.10 -9.44 -0.76
N ALA A 333 -19.32 -10.17 -1.86
CA ALA A 333 -19.79 -9.62 -3.13
C ALA A 333 -21.05 -8.71 -3.02
N PRO A 334 -22.11 -9.03 -2.24
CA PRO A 334 -23.27 -8.14 -2.12
C PRO A 334 -22.96 -6.76 -1.52
N GLN A 335 -22.00 -6.67 -0.59
CA GLN A 335 -21.58 -5.40 0.01
C GLN A 335 -20.66 -4.63 -0.94
N MET A 336 -19.79 -5.37 -1.64
CA MET A 336 -18.88 -4.85 -2.64
C MET A 336 -19.61 -4.27 -3.85
N TYR A 337 -20.59 -4.97 -4.44
CA TYR A 337 -21.36 -4.46 -5.59
C TYR A 337 -22.05 -3.14 -5.27
N LYS A 338 -22.85 -3.08 -4.19
CA LYS A 338 -23.50 -1.85 -3.72
C LYS A 338 -22.52 -0.68 -3.66
N ARG A 339 -21.35 -0.87 -3.03
CA ARG A 339 -20.37 0.20 -2.84
C ARG A 339 -19.63 0.59 -4.12
N LEU A 340 -19.21 -0.37 -4.94
CA LEU A 340 -18.60 -0.10 -6.26
C LEU A 340 -19.59 0.63 -7.19
N VAL A 341 -20.86 0.20 -7.18
CA VAL A 341 -21.93 0.85 -7.94
C VAL A 341 -22.21 2.26 -7.41
N ASP A 342 -22.05 2.55 -6.11
CA ASP A 342 -22.09 3.92 -5.58
C ASP A 342 -20.90 4.78 -6.07
N LEU A 343 -19.69 4.23 -6.16
CA LEU A 343 -18.51 4.95 -6.68
C LEU A 343 -18.69 5.39 -8.15
N LEU A 344 -19.45 4.64 -8.98
CA LEU A 344 -19.79 5.05 -10.36
C LEU A 344 -20.53 6.40 -10.43
N SER A 345 -21.19 6.82 -9.35
CA SER A 345 -21.92 8.10 -9.31
C SER A 345 -21.05 9.31 -8.99
N LEU A 346 -19.82 9.10 -8.51
CA LEU A 346 -18.88 10.17 -8.18
C LEU A 346 -18.38 10.84 -9.46
N THR A 347 -18.13 12.15 -9.38
CA THR A 347 -17.48 12.92 -10.46
C THR A 347 -15.96 12.73 -10.51
N ALA A 348 -15.39 11.95 -9.60
CA ALA A 348 -13.97 11.64 -9.56
C ALA A 348 -13.67 10.55 -10.59
N THR A 349 -12.90 10.89 -11.61
CA THR A 349 -12.53 10.00 -12.72
C THR A 349 -11.89 8.71 -12.21
N ASP A 350 -11.02 8.80 -11.22
CA ASP A 350 -10.19 7.67 -10.79
C ASP A 350 -11.04 6.69 -9.97
N ALA A 351 -12.00 7.20 -9.19
CA ALA A 351 -13.01 6.39 -8.49
C ALA A 351 -13.90 5.62 -9.47
N GLN A 352 -14.36 6.27 -10.53
CA GLN A 352 -15.15 5.62 -11.58
C GLN A 352 -14.31 4.57 -12.32
N ALA A 353 -13.05 4.88 -12.65
CA ALA A 353 -12.15 3.97 -13.34
C ALA A 353 -11.86 2.70 -12.52
N ALA A 354 -11.53 2.86 -11.23
CA ALA A 354 -11.31 1.76 -10.30
C ALA A 354 -12.58 0.92 -10.11
N ALA A 355 -13.74 1.56 -9.91
CA ALA A 355 -15.01 0.87 -9.75
C ALA A 355 -15.44 0.08 -11.00
N VAL A 356 -15.34 0.66 -12.20
CA VAL A 356 -15.60 -0.06 -13.46
C VAL A 356 -14.59 -1.20 -13.64
N GLY A 357 -13.32 -1.00 -13.31
CA GLY A 357 -12.29 -2.05 -13.37
C GLY A 357 -12.63 -3.26 -12.51
N ALA A 358 -13.03 -3.02 -11.25
CA ALA A 358 -13.43 -4.08 -10.33
C ALA A 358 -14.73 -4.77 -10.77
N LEU A 359 -15.76 -4.01 -11.16
CA LEU A 359 -17.03 -4.56 -11.63
C LEU A 359 -16.87 -5.38 -12.92
N TYR A 360 -15.97 -4.96 -13.82
CA TYR A 360 -15.62 -5.71 -15.03
C TYR A 360 -15.03 -7.07 -14.69
N ASN A 361 -13.99 -7.11 -13.85
CA ASN A 361 -13.35 -8.36 -13.46
C ASN A 361 -14.34 -9.28 -12.69
N LEU A 362 -15.19 -8.72 -11.82
CA LEU A 362 -16.23 -9.47 -11.12
C LEU A 362 -17.29 -10.08 -12.06
N ALA A 363 -17.64 -9.40 -13.16
CA ALA A 363 -18.61 -9.90 -14.13
C ALA A 363 -18.08 -11.05 -15.00
N GLU A 364 -16.76 -11.16 -15.19
CA GLU A 364 -16.14 -12.24 -15.96
C GLU A 364 -16.17 -13.59 -15.21
N ILE A 365 -16.03 -13.59 -13.88
CA ILE A 365 -15.82 -14.80 -13.04
C ILE A 365 -16.84 -15.91 -13.33
N ASN A 366 -18.12 -15.66 -13.03
CA ASN A 366 -19.17 -16.68 -13.08
C ASN A 366 -20.57 -16.08 -13.24
N MET A 367 -21.53 -16.94 -13.55
CA MET A 367 -22.95 -16.58 -13.74
C MET A 367 -23.52 -15.87 -12.50
N ASP A 368 -23.28 -16.38 -11.29
CA ASP A 368 -23.84 -15.84 -10.04
C ASP A 368 -23.40 -14.39 -9.79
N CYS A 369 -22.15 -14.05 -10.13
CA CYS A 369 -21.65 -12.68 -10.09
C CYS A 369 -22.41 -11.75 -11.04
N ARG A 370 -22.69 -12.21 -12.27
CA ARG A 370 -23.47 -11.45 -13.27
C ARG A 370 -24.93 -11.30 -12.87
N LEU A 371 -25.55 -12.33 -12.31
CA LEU A 371 -26.92 -12.25 -11.80
C LEU A 371 -27.02 -11.26 -10.62
N LYS A 372 -26.08 -11.32 -9.67
CA LYS A 372 -26.03 -10.40 -8.52
C LYS A 372 -25.77 -8.96 -8.94
N LEU A 373 -24.84 -8.72 -9.87
CA LEU A 373 -24.54 -7.37 -10.36
C LEU A 373 -25.70 -6.77 -11.16
N ALA A 374 -26.43 -7.55 -11.97
CA ALA A 374 -27.63 -7.06 -12.64
C ALA A 374 -28.74 -6.67 -11.64
N ASN A 375 -28.92 -7.46 -10.58
CA ASN A 375 -29.89 -7.18 -9.51
C ASN A 375 -29.47 -6.05 -8.56
N GLU A 376 -28.20 -5.60 -8.58
CA GLU A 376 -27.75 -4.48 -7.75
C GLU A 376 -28.41 -3.16 -8.18
N ARG A 377 -28.87 -2.39 -7.20
CA ARG A 377 -29.71 -1.23 -7.47
C ARG A 377 -28.91 -0.15 -8.20
N TRP A 378 -29.49 0.38 -9.28
CA TRP A 378 -28.89 1.39 -10.15
C TRP A 378 -27.62 0.96 -10.91
N ALA A 379 -27.21 -0.32 -10.87
CA ALA A 379 -26.00 -0.77 -11.56
C ALA A 379 -26.05 -0.46 -13.07
N VAL A 380 -27.14 -0.86 -13.73
CA VAL A 380 -27.36 -0.64 -15.17
C VAL A 380 -27.47 0.86 -15.50
N ASP A 381 -28.25 1.64 -14.75
CA ASP A 381 -28.37 3.10 -14.91
C ASP A 381 -27.01 3.82 -14.83
N ARG A 382 -26.19 3.45 -13.85
CA ARG A 382 -24.90 4.11 -13.58
C ARG A 382 -23.83 3.70 -14.60
N LEU A 383 -23.83 2.45 -15.06
CA LEU A 383 -23.01 2.02 -16.20
C LEU A 383 -23.40 2.76 -17.49
N LEU A 384 -24.69 2.86 -17.78
CA LEU A 384 -25.21 3.65 -18.91
C LEU A 384 -24.81 5.13 -18.80
N LYS A 385 -24.83 5.71 -17.60
CA LYS A 385 -24.38 7.08 -17.35
C LYS A 385 -22.88 7.26 -17.68
N VAL A 386 -22.01 6.32 -17.29
CA VAL A 386 -20.56 6.36 -17.62
C VAL A 386 -20.32 6.29 -19.14
N ILE A 387 -21.16 5.56 -19.88
CA ILE A 387 -21.05 5.44 -21.34
C ILE A 387 -21.59 6.70 -22.05
N LYS A 388 -22.75 7.21 -21.61
CA LYS A 388 -23.41 8.39 -22.21
C LYS A 388 -22.71 9.72 -21.86
N ALA A 389 -22.09 9.82 -20.68
CA ALA A 389 -21.23 10.93 -20.28
C ALA A 389 -19.78 10.43 -20.22
N PRO A 390 -19.08 10.36 -21.37
CA PRO A 390 -17.88 9.55 -21.51
C PRO A 390 -16.74 10.00 -20.61
N HIS A 391 -16.17 9.04 -19.89
CA HIS A 391 -14.95 9.17 -19.11
C HIS A 391 -13.75 9.58 -19.99
N PRO A 392 -12.80 10.41 -19.50
CA PRO A 392 -11.62 10.83 -20.26
C PRO A 392 -10.71 9.67 -20.72
N VAL A 393 -10.78 8.50 -20.08
CA VAL A 393 -10.08 7.29 -20.48
C VAL A 393 -11.06 6.37 -21.23
N PRO A 394 -10.96 6.23 -22.58
CA PRO A 394 -11.96 5.51 -23.38
C PRO A 394 -12.13 4.02 -23.03
N GLU A 395 -11.07 3.42 -22.48
CA GLU A 395 -11.05 2.04 -21.99
C GLU A 395 -12.06 1.80 -20.85
N ILE A 396 -12.33 2.81 -20.02
CA ILE A 396 -13.31 2.71 -18.93
C ILE A 396 -14.72 2.60 -19.50
N CYS A 397 -15.07 3.43 -20.48
CA CYS A 397 -16.35 3.34 -21.20
C CYS A 397 -16.48 2.00 -21.96
N ARG A 398 -15.39 1.51 -22.56
CA ARG A 398 -15.34 0.19 -23.22
C ARG A 398 -15.63 -0.95 -22.23
N LYS A 399 -14.98 -0.95 -21.06
CA LYS A 399 -15.25 -1.91 -19.99
C LYS A 399 -16.67 -1.82 -19.46
N ALA A 400 -17.22 -0.61 -19.29
CA ALA A 400 -18.62 -0.42 -18.89
C ALA A 400 -19.60 -1.04 -19.91
N ALA A 401 -19.34 -0.88 -21.21
CA ALA A 401 -20.14 -1.52 -22.26
C ALA A 401 -20.00 -3.06 -22.24
N MET A 402 -18.81 -3.59 -22.01
CA MET A 402 -18.60 -5.04 -21.85
C MET A 402 -19.27 -5.62 -20.59
N ILE A 403 -19.33 -4.88 -19.48
CA ILE A 403 -20.12 -5.29 -18.31
C ILE A 403 -21.58 -5.48 -18.74
N LEU A 404 -22.18 -4.50 -19.41
CA LEU A 404 -23.56 -4.61 -19.89
C LEU A 404 -23.75 -5.80 -20.85
N GLU A 405 -22.81 -6.04 -21.77
CA GLU A 405 -22.85 -7.23 -22.65
C GLU A 405 -22.84 -8.53 -21.85
N ASN A 406 -21.92 -8.66 -20.88
CA ASN A 406 -21.83 -9.82 -19.99
C ASN A 406 -23.13 -10.02 -19.20
N LEU A 407 -23.73 -8.95 -18.66
CA LEU A 407 -25.01 -9.03 -17.95
C LEU A 407 -26.16 -9.51 -18.85
N VAL A 408 -26.20 -9.07 -20.12
CA VAL A 408 -27.22 -9.44 -21.12
C VAL A 408 -27.09 -10.89 -21.57
N SER A 409 -25.86 -11.44 -21.60
CA SER A 409 -25.62 -12.83 -21.99
C SER A 409 -26.33 -13.86 -21.10
N GLU A 410 -26.69 -13.48 -19.87
CA GLU A 410 -27.41 -14.33 -18.93
C GLU A 410 -28.94 -14.29 -19.14
N PRO A 411 -29.59 -15.41 -19.49
CA PRO A 411 -31.02 -15.42 -19.84
C PRO A 411 -31.95 -14.89 -18.73
N GLN A 412 -31.57 -15.05 -17.47
CA GLN A 412 -32.37 -14.61 -16.32
C GLN A 412 -32.44 -13.08 -16.20
N ASN A 413 -31.36 -12.38 -16.57
CA ASN A 413 -31.28 -10.92 -16.52
C ASN A 413 -32.10 -10.23 -17.62
N ARG A 414 -32.45 -10.94 -18.71
CA ARG A 414 -33.14 -10.38 -19.89
C ARG A 414 -34.40 -9.60 -19.51
N SER A 415 -35.22 -10.12 -18.60
CA SER A 415 -36.48 -9.48 -18.18
C SER A 415 -36.28 -8.08 -17.57
N GLN A 416 -35.22 -7.92 -16.77
CA GLN A 416 -34.84 -6.65 -16.15
C GLN A 416 -34.16 -5.72 -17.15
N LEU A 417 -33.30 -6.27 -18.01
CA LEU A 417 -32.50 -5.50 -18.97
C LEU A 417 -33.31 -4.98 -20.16
N LEU A 418 -34.42 -5.64 -20.52
CA LEU A 418 -35.39 -5.13 -21.51
C LEU A 418 -35.96 -3.75 -21.13
N ALA A 419 -36.04 -3.38 -19.84
CA ALA A 419 -36.46 -2.04 -19.42
C ALA A 419 -35.52 -0.93 -19.95
N TYR A 420 -34.31 -1.27 -20.37
CA TYR A 420 -33.29 -0.36 -20.89
C TYR A 420 -33.11 -0.45 -22.41
N GLU A 421 -33.96 -1.21 -23.12
CA GLU A 421 -33.87 -1.43 -24.58
C GLU A 421 -33.76 -0.11 -25.37
N ASN A 422 -34.61 0.88 -25.06
CA ASN A 422 -34.56 2.21 -25.68
C ASN A 422 -33.20 2.91 -25.45
N ALA A 423 -32.64 2.82 -24.24
CA ALA A 423 -31.34 3.43 -23.93
C ALA A 423 -30.18 2.72 -24.63
N PHE A 424 -30.28 1.41 -24.87
CA PHE A 424 -29.33 0.64 -25.67
C PHE A 424 -29.42 1.00 -27.16
N ALA A 425 -30.63 1.18 -27.69
CA ALA A 425 -30.86 1.63 -29.07
C ALA A 425 -30.35 3.06 -29.30
N GLU A 426 -30.58 3.99 -28.36
CA GLU A 426 -30.00 5.34 -28.41
C GLU A 426 -28.47 5.31 -28.49
N ILE A 427 -27.80 4.43 -27.74
CA ILE A 427 -26.33 4.33 -27.80
C ILE A 427 -25.88 3.71 -29.12
N LEU A 428 -26.56 2.67 -29.61
CA LEU A 428 -26.30 2.05 -30.93
C LEU A 428 -26.34 3.08 -32.08
N PHE A 429 -27.32 3.98 -32.06
CA PHE A 429 -27.56 4.93 -33.15
C PHE A 429 -26.93 6.32 -32.96
N SER A 430 -26.27 6.61 -31.83
CA SER A 430 -25.65 7.92 -31.57
C SER A 430 -24.19 8.01 -31.96
N ASP A 431 -23.34 7.11 -31.47
CA ASP A 431 -21.89 7.13 -31.72
C ASP A 431 -21.37 5.72 -32.03
N GLY A 432 -20.73 5.58 -33.20
CA GLY A 432 -20.21 4.32 -33.70
C GLY A 432 -19.14 3.65 -32.83
N ARG A 433 -18.58 4.33 -31.81
CA ARG A 433 -17.55 3.77 -30.91
C ARG A 433 -17.96 2.48 -30.19
N TYR A 434 -19.24 2.30 -29.88
CA TYR A 434 -19.74 1.12 -29.16
C TYR A 434 -20.86 0.37 -29.91
N SER A 435 -21.12 0.74 -31.18
CA SER A 435 -22.27 0.24 -31.95
C SER A 435 -22.28 -1.29 -32.07
N ASP A 436 -21.14 -1.94 -32.31
CA ASP A 436 -21.05 -3.40 -32.36
C ASP A 436 -21.45 -4.08 -31.05
N THR A 437 -21.00 -3.55 -29.90
CA THR A 437 -21.35 -4.06 -28.57
C THR A 437 -22.83 -3.87 -28.27
N PHE A 438 -23.40 -2.70 -28.59
CA PHE A 438 -24.83 -2.44 -28.37
C PHE A 438 -25.74 -3.17 -29.36
N ALA A 439 -25.27 -3.45 -30.58
CA ALA A 439 -25.95 -4.35 -31.53
C ALA A 439 -25.98 -5.79 -31.01
N ARG A 440 -24.87 -6.30 -30.45
CA ARG A 440 -24.83 -7.62 -29.78
C ARG A 440 -25.78 -7.68 -28.57
N ILE A 441 -25.78 -6.66 -27.72
CA ILE A 441 -26.73 -6.51 -26.59
C ILE A 441 -28.18 -6.59 -27.07
N LEU A 442 -28.57 -5.77 -28.04
CA LEU A 442 -29.96 -5.74 -28.54
C LEU A 442 -30.34 -7.04 -29.24
N TYR A 443 -29.42 -7.67 -29.98
CA TYR A 443 -29.63 -8.99 -30.57
C TYR A 443 -29.89 -10.04 -29.49
N GLU A 444 -29.09 -10.10 -28.42
CA GLU A 444 -29.30 -11.08 -27.35
C GLU A 444 -30.62 -10.84 -26.58
N LEU A 445 -31.02 -9.58 -26.34
CA LEU A 445 -32.30 -9.26 -25.70
C LEU A 445 -33.52 -9.62 -26.55
N THR A 446 -33.47 -9.34 -27.86
CA THR A 446 -34.59 -9.53 -28.78
C THR A 446 -34.63 -10.92 -29.42
N SER A 447 -33.52 -11.65 -29.43
CA SER A 447 -33.46 -13.03 -29.91
C SER A 447 -34.36 -13.93 -29.06
N ARG A 448 -35.24 -14.69 -29.72
CA ARG A 448 -36.06 -15.70 -29.05
C ARG A 448 -35.13 -16.67 -28.29
N PRO A 449 -35.45 -17.04 -27.03
CA PRO A 449 -34.61 -17.93 -26.24
C PRO A 449 -34.40 -19.24 -27.00
N SER A 450 -33.19 -19.39 -27.53
CA SER A 450 -32.78 -20.57 -28.27
C SER A 450 -32.29 -21.60 -27.27
N ASN A 451 -32.83 -22.83 -27.31
CA ASN A 451 -32.35 -23.96 -26.50
C ASN A 451 -30.97 -24.47 -26.98
N LYS A 452 -30.05 -23.57 -27.33
CA LYS A 452 -28.67 -23.89 -27.69
C LYS A 452 -27.86 -23.97 -26.41
N VAL A 453 -27.68 -25.23 -25.99
CA VAL A 453 -26.62 -25.68 -25.08
C VAL A 453 -25.34 -24.90 -25.35
N ALA A 454 -24.73 -24.37 -24.29
CA ALA A 454 -23.51 -23.58 -24.37
C ALA A 454 -22.43 -24.30 -25.18
N THR A 455 -22.07 -23.73 -26.33
CA THR A 455 -20.82 -24.09 -27.01
C THR A 455 -19.67 -23.59 -26.16
N ALA A 456 -19.09 -24.48 -25.36
CA ALA A 456 -17.86 -24.20 -24.63
C ALA A 456 -16.83 -23.60 -25.58
N ARG A 457 -16.26 -22.44 -25.22
CA ARG A 457 -15.11 -21.87 -25.95
C ARG A 457 -13.99 -22.89 -25.89
N GLY A 458 -13.70 -23.54 -27.02
CA GLY A 458 -12.62 -24.50 -27.13
C GLY A 458 -11.29 -23.81 -26.83
N ILE A 459 -10.58 -24.32 -25.83
CA ILE A 459 -9.20 -23.93 -25.54
C ILE A 459 -8.34 -24.40 -26.71
N TRP A 460 -7.95 -23.48 -27.59
CA TRP A 460 -6.91 -23.73 -28.58
C TRP A 460 -5.56 -23.40 -27.95
N GLY A 461 -4.88 -24.43 -27.45
CA GLY A 461 -3.47 -24.33 -27.08
C GLY A 461 -2.58 -24.31 -28.31
N MET A 462 -1.49 -23.55 -28.21
CA MET A 462 -0.28 -23.62 -29.03
C MET A 462 0.91 -23.48 -28.07
#